data_AF-A0A955B8U1-F1
#
_entry.id   AF-A0A955B8U1-F1
#
_cell.length_a   1.000
_cell.length_b   1.000
_cell.length_c   1.000
_cell.angle_alpha   90.00
_cell.angle_beta   90.00
_cell.angle_gamma   90.00
#
_symmetry.space_group_name_H-M   'P 1'
#
loop_
_entity.id
_entity.type
_entity.pdbx_description
1 polymer ?
#
loop_
_entity_poly.entity_id
_entity_poly.type
_entity_poly.pdbx_seq_one_letter_code
_entity_poly.pdbx_strand_id
1 'polypeptide(L)'
;MNTHPKDQPAPNSVSMNSPAPHEPDRTRTSIASRRRHANSLRRRNRTGPILTVTCLVVLLGVLVFVNSMRKRTPSGGEGKSQTQASEHPQQSLPQSRNLTGQPDAQVQSTDVETRAAKSIASDTVTENAQADEAAISEIAQDDSAGLVGDDRVRFDELLQSARRATDSKQFSLAEHSLIAARNMANSESEFAQVERIAEFSQYVAEFWRAFDESLQDLEGTEIQHDGRRMMVVSVRQEGITIRDQGQNHGYAFDELSPEMVLTIANRRFSQTASSDVFRGAYMATVPEFGELKARQLWRNARSAGVEFGDLERLLEEQ
;
A
#
# COMPACT_ATOMS: atom_id res chain seq x y z
N MET A 1 -18.29 -41.12 -39.56
CA MET A 1 -16.93 -41.25 -40.15
C MET A 1 -15.97 -40.61 -39.14
N ASN A 2 -15.40 -41.37 -38.21
CA ASN A 2 -14.10 -42.08 -38.35
C ASN A 2 -13.08 -41.18 -39.07
N THR A 3 -11.99 -40.73 -38.46
CA THR A 3 -10.94 -41.58 -37.86
C THR A 3 -10.03 -40.82 -36.87
N HIS A 4 -9.79 -41.46 -35.70
CA HIS A 4 -8.51 -41.48 -34.95
C HIS A 4 -7.31 -41.72 -35.89
N PRO A 5 -6.05 -41.29 -35.61
CA PRO A 5 -5.25 -41.73 -34.45
C PRO A 5 -4.30 -40.58 -33.93
N LYS A 6 -3.39 -40.69 -32.96
CA LYS A 6 -2.40 -41.74 -32.71
C LYS A 6 -1.67 -41.46 -31.38
N ASP A 7 -1.44 -42.54 -30.64
CA ASP A 7 -0.67 -42.65 -29.42
C ASP A 7 0.73 -42.01 -29.50
N GLN A 8 1.13 -41.35 -28.42
CA GLN A 8 2.51 -40.94 -28.16
C GLN A 8 2.98 -41.59 -26.85
N PRO A 9 4.05 -42.41 -26.87
CA PRO A 9 4.52 -43.11 -25.68
C PRO A 9 5.39 -42.21 -24.79
N ALA A 10 5.13 -42.23 -23.48
CA ALA A 10 6.13 -41.96 -22.45
C ALA A 10 7.15 -43.11 -22.44
N PRO A 11 8.46 -42.88 -22.21
CA PRO A 11 8.95 -42.86 -20.82
C PRO A 11 10.24 -42.02 -20.59
N ASN A 12 10.51 -41.61 -19.35
CA ASN A 12 11.81 -41.85 -18.71
C ASN A 12 11.78 -41.46 -17.24
N SER A 13 11.62 -42.48 -16.41
CA SER A 13 11.86 -42.49 -14.97
C SER A 13 13.37 -42.41 -14.73
N VAL A 14 13.86 -41.24 -14.31
CA VAL A 14 15.23 -41.11 -13.77
C VAL A 14 15.16 -41.30 -12.26
N SER A 15 15.63 -42.47 -11.85
CA SER A 15 15.77 -42.92 -10.47
C SER A 15 17.05 -42.37 -9.84
N MET A 16 16.89 -41.81 -8.65
CA MET A 16 17.79 -41.82 -7.48
C MET A 16 19.30 -41.57 -7.67
N ASN A 17 19.78 -40.51 -7.03
CA ASN A 17 20.93 -40.60 -6.13
C ASN A 17 20.92 -39.45 -5.12
N SER A 18 20.55 -39.77 -3.87
CA SER A 18 20.79 -38.93 -2.69
C SER A 18 22.21 -39.16 -2.19
N PRO A 19 23.04 -38.11 -2.04
CA PRO A 19 24.22 -38.16 -1.19
C PRO A 19 23.87 -37.75 0.24
N ALA A 20 24.45 -38.49 1.19
CA ALA A 20 24.33 -38.37 2.64
C ALA A 20 24.78 -36.99 3.20
N PRO A 21 24.36 -36.63 4.43
CA PRO A 21 24.67 -35.35 5.04
C PRO A 21 26.10 -35.33 5.60
N HIS A 22 26.89 -34.35 5.17
CA HIS A 22 28.15 -34.00 5.84
C HIS A 22 27.87 -32.99 6.93
N GLU A 23 28.14 -33.41 8.17
CA GLU A 23 28.13 -32.64 9.40
C GLU A 23 29.55 -32.06 9.62
N PRO A 24 29.76 -30.73 9.54
CA PRO A 24 30.97 -30.11 10.07
C PRO A 24 30.73 -29.52 11.46
N ASP A 25 31.28 -30.25 12.43
CA ASP A 25 32.11 -29.80 13.55
C ASP A 25 31.76 -28.47 14.25
N ARG A 26 31.25 -28.63 15.48
CA ARG A 26 30.99 -27.56 16.45
C ARG A 26 32.30 -27.19 17.16
N THR A 27 33.06 -26.24 16.62
CA THR A 27 34.07 -25.56 17.43
C THR A 27 33.43 -24.43 18.24
N ARG A 28 33.07 -24.78 19.48
CA ARG A 28 32.92 -23.85 20.61
C ARG A 28 34.16 -22.94 20.69
N THR A 29 34.00 -21.66 20.39
CA THR A 29 34.95 -20.65 20.87
C THR A 29 34.27 -19.86 21.98
N SER A 30 34.63 -20.18 23.21
CA SER A 30 34.28 -19.39 24.37
C SER A 30 35.15 -18.12 24.36
N ILE A 31 34.53 -16.95 24.29
CA ILE A 31 35.20 -15.71 24.69
C ILE A 31 34.34 -15.08 25.77
N ALA A 32 34.66 -15.46 27.01
CA ALA A 32 34.43 -14.64 28.16
C ALA A 32 35.48 -13.53 28.20
N SER A 33 35.13 -12.44 28.90
CA SER A 33 35.89 -11.19 29.15
C SER A 33 35.50 -10.05 28.18
N ARG A 34 35.31 -8.80 28.60
CA ARG A 34 35.87 -8.12 29.77
C ARG A 34 35.09 -6.84 30.09
N ARG A 35 34.88 -6.65 31.40
CA ARG A 35 34.73 -5.42 32.17
C ARG A 35 34.97 -4.06 31.48
N ARG A 36 34.05 -3.14 31.84
CA ARG A 36 34.24 -1.72 32.22
C ARG A 36 34.66 -0.74 31.11
N HIS A 37 33.80 0.25 30.85
CA HIS A 37 34.09 1.62 31.25
C HIS A 37 32.82 2.47 31.32
N ALA A 38 32.47 2.88 32.53
CA ALA A 38 31.80 4.15 32.76
C ALA A 38 32.80 5.27 32.46
N ASN A 39 32.40 6.28 31.68
CA ASN A 39 32.59 7.68 32.05
C ASN A 39 32.00 8.63 31.00
N SER A 40 31.17 9.53 31.51
CA SER A 40 31.06 10.96 31.17
C SER A 40 31.13 11.36 29.69
N LEU A 41 30.07 12.02 29.23
CA LEU A 41 30.12 13.45 28.90
C LEU A 41 28.71 14.02 28.80
N ARG A 42 28.35 14.82 29.82
CA ARG A 42 27.36 15.89 29.71
C ARG A 42 27.77 16.81 28.55
N ARG A 43 27.09 16.72 27.40
CA ARG A 43 27.04 17.85 26.45
C ARG A 43 25.69 18.53 26.59
N ARG A 44 25.76 19.68 27.23
CA ARG A 44 24.71 20.68 27.42
C ARG A 44 24.53 21.38 26.06
N ASN A 45 23.61 20.89 25.23
CA ASN A 45 23.25 21.58 23.98
C ASN A 45 22.43 22.82 24.32
N ARG A 46 23.08 23.97 24.10
CA ARG A 46 22.54 25.32 24.21
C ARG A 46 22.09 25.70 22.79
N THR A 47 20.92 25.23 22.37
CA THR A 47 20.28 25.65 21.12
C THR A 47 19.67 27.04 21.32
N GLY A 48 20.17 28.00 20.56
CA GLY A 48 19.68 29.38 20.54
C GLY A 48 18.33 29.53 19.80
N PRO A 49 17.67 30.69 19.94
CA PRO A 49 16.30 30.95 19.50
C PRO A 49 16.11 31.16 17.98
N ILE A 50 16.99 30.64 17.11
CA ILE A 50 16.89 30.86 15.66
C ILE A 50 15.91 29.87 15.00
N LEU A 51 15.67 28.71 15.63
CA LEU A 51 14.85 27.63 15.07
C LEU A 51 13.32 27.87 15.20
N THR A 52 12.88 28.86 15.97
CA THR A 52 11.45 29.14 16.14
C THR A 52 10.87 30.02 15.02
N VAL A 53 11.69 30.82 14.34
CA VAL A 53 11.20 31.77 13.32
C VAL A 53 10.88 31.05 12.00
N THR A 54 11.66 30.05 11.61
CA THR A 54 11.42 29.29 10.37
C THR A 54 10.15 28.45 10.45
N CYS A 55 9.85 27.85 11.61
CA CYS A 55 8.64 27.06 11.82
C CYS A 55 7.35 27.91 11.70
N LEU A 56 7.41 29.18 12.12
CA LEU A 56 6.26 30.09 12.09
C LEU A 56 5.94 30.56 10.65
N VAL A 57 6.95 30.75 9.80
CA VAL A 57 6.76 31.11 8.38
C VAL A 57 6.13 29.96 7.58
N VAL A 58 6.54 28.72 7.84
CA VAL A 58 5.96 27.54 7.17
C VAL A 58 4.49 27.34 7.58
N LEU A 59 4.18 27.47 8.89
CA LEU A 59 2.81 27.37 9.38
C LEU A 59 1.87 28.46 8.82
N LEU A 60 2.37 29.69 8.66
CA LEU A 60 1.61 30.77 8.03
C LEU A 60 1.38 30.50 6.53
N GLY A 61 2.37 29.95 5.83
CA GLY A 61 2.23 29.55 4.42
C GLY A 61 1.14 28.49 4.20
N VAL A 62 1.11 27.45 5.04
CA VAL A 62 0.09 26.39 4.97
C VAL A 62 -1.31 26.93 5.27
N LEU A 63 -1.46 27.82 6.26
CA LEU A 63 -2.75 28.44 6.59
C LEU A 63 -3.30 29.30 5.44
N VAL A 64 -2.46 30.07 4.76
CA VAL A 64 -2.87 30.86 3.59
C VAL A 64 -3.26 29.96 2.42
N PHE A 65 -2.51 28.87 2.20
CA PHE A 65 -2.81 27.91 1.13
C PHE A 65 -4.14 27.19 1.34
N VAL A 66 -4.40 26.69 2.55
CA VAL A 66 -5.68 26.02 2.89
C VAL A 66 -6.86 27.00 2.80
N ASN A 67 -6.67 28.27 3.20
CA ASN A 67 -7.72 29.28 3.09
C ASN A 67 -8.00 29.72 1.64
N SER A 68 -7.00 29.62 0.75
CA SER A 68 -7.16 29.87 -0.69
C SER A 68 -7.98 28.77 -1.40
N MET A 69 -7.80 27.51 -0.98
CA MET A 69 -8.55 26.36 -1.53
C MET A 69 -10.06 26.43 -1.21
N ARG A 70 -10.48 27.03 -0.08
CA ARG A 70 -11.90 27.12 0.31
C ARG A 70 -12.74 28.11 -0.50
N LYS A 71 -12.15 29.01 -1.29
CA LYS A 71 -12.90 30.07 -1.99
C LYS A 71 -13.33 29.74 -3.42
N ARG A 72 -13.10 28.52 -3.91
CA ARG A 72 -13.60 28.09 -5.22
C ARG A 72 -14.95 27.40 -5.08
N THR A 73 -15.99 28.16 -4.77
CA THR A 73 -17.36 27.73 -5.07
C THR A 73 -17.58 27.88 -6.59
N PRO A 74 -18.08 26.85 -7.29
CA PRO A 74 -18.48 26.99 -8.68
C PRO A 74 -19.66 27.97 -8.73
N SER A 75 -19.43 29.13 -9.36
CA SER A 75 -20.46 30.08 -9.71
C SER A 75 -21.45 29.38 -10.65
N GLY A 76 -22.67 29.21 -10.16
CA GLY A 76 -23.79 28.64 -10.91
C GLY A 76 -24.12 29.50 -12.11
N GLY A 77 -23.93 28.94 -13.30
CA GLY A 77 -24.51 29.45 -14.54
C GLY A 77 -25.97 29.03 -14.61
N GLU A 78 -26.87 30.00 -14.45
CA GLU A 78 -28.29 29.91 -14.77
C GLU A 78 -28.47 29.56 -16.27
N GLY A 79 -28.88 28.32 -16.54
CA GLY A 79 -29.30 27.85 -17.86
C GLY A 79 -30.81 27.61 -17.85
N LYS A 80 -31.49 28.32 -18.74
CA LYS A 80 -32.94 28.52 -18.82
C LYS A 80 -33.76 27.23 -19.02
N SER A 81 -34.97 27.31 -18.48
CA SER A 81 -36.12 26.43 -18.64
C SER A 81 -36.38 26.02 -20.09
N GLN A 82 -36.63 24.73 -20.32
CA GLN A 82 -37.48 24.28 -21.41
C GLN A 82 -38.40 23.16 -20.91
N THR A 83 -39.60 23.58 -20.51
CA THR A 83 -40.77 22.74 -20.30
C THR A 83 -41.21 22.18 -21.66
N GLN A 84 -41.09 20.88 -21.86
CA GLN A 84 -41.92 20.16 -22.81
C GLN A 84 -42.72 19.10 -22.07
N ALA A 85 -44.02 19.36 -22.00
CA ALA A 85 -45.04 18.41 -21.60
C ALA A 85 -45.07 17.25 -22.60
N SER A 86 -45.10 16.03 -22.08
CA SER A 86 -45.57 14.86 -22.81
C SER A 86 -46.41 14.04 -21.86
N GLU A 87 -47.71 14.16 -22.06
CA GLU A 87 -48.77 13.31 -21.53
C GLU A 87 -48.63 11.91 -22.13
N HIS A 88 -48.50 10.85 -21.31
CA HIS A 88 -49.06 9.52 -21.61
C HIS A 88 -48.99 8.57 -20.40
N PRO A 89 -49.78 7.47 -20.35
CA PRO A 89 -50.90 7.36 -19.43
C PRO A 89 -50.63 6.32 -18.32
N GLN A 90 -51.44 6.46 -17.27
CA GLN A 90 -51.65 5.46 -16.22
C GLN A 90 -51.86 4.06 -16.81
N GLN A 91 -50.97 3.14 -16.46
CA GLN A 91 -51.24 1.71 -16.58
C GLN A 91 -51.32 1.11 -15.17
N SER A 92 -52.53 0.65 -14.88
CA SER A 92 -53.02 0.12 -13.62
C SER A 92 -52.31 -1.16 -13.18
N LEU A 93 -52.12 -1.24 -11.86
CA LEU A 93 -51.79 -2.39 -11.04
C LEU A 93 -52.60 -3.65 -11.38
N PRO A 94 -52.02 -4.84 -11.17
CA PRO A 94 -52.72 -5.88 -10.46
C PRO A 94 -52.12 -6.10 -9.07
N GLN A 95 -52.96 -5.85 -8.07
CA GLN A 95 -52.81 -6.39 -6.72
C GLN A 95 -52.77 -7.92 -6.79
N SER A 96 -51.78 -8.54 -6.15
CA SER A 96 -51.87 -9.97 -5.82
C SER A 96 -51.32 -10.27 -4.43
N ARG A 97 -52.29 -10.52 -3.56
CA ARG A 97 -52.38 -11.62 -2.60
C ARG A 97 -51.35 -11.68 -1.47
N ASN A 98 -51.86 -11.24 -0.31
CA ASN A 98 -51.69 -11.89 0.99
C ASN A 98 -51.59 -13.41 0.87
N LEU A 99 -50.48 -13.97 1.36
CA LEU A 99 -50.39 -15.36 1.79
C LEU A 99 -49.73 -15.37 3.16
N THR A 100 -50.60 -15.28 4.16
CA THR A 100 -50.40 -15.75 5.53
C THR A 100 -49.99 -17.22 5.47
N GLY A 101 -48.78 -17.51 5.95
CA GLY A 101 -48.21 -18.86 5.96
C GLY A 101 -47.11 -18.94 7.00
N GLN A 102 -47.52 -19.00 8.25
CA GLN A 102 -46.70 -19.38 9.39
C GLN A 102 -46.56 -20.91 9.39
N PRO A 103 -45.33 -21.43 9.37
CA PRO A 103 -45.04 -22.69 10.05
C PRO A 103 -44.07 -22.42 11.21
N ASP A 104 -44.54 -22.79 12.40
CA ASP A 104 -43.71 -22.96 13.59
C ASP A 104 -42.60 -23.97 13.28
N ALA A 105 -41.35 -23.50 13.26
CA ALA A 105 -40.17 -24.35 13.25
C ALA A 105 -39.37 -24.07 14.52
N GLN A 106 -39.43 -25.03 15.44
CA GLN A 106 -38.66 -25.10 16.66
C GLN A 106 -37.17 -24.92 16.37
N VAL A 107 -36.62 -23.80 16.85
CA VAL A 107 -35.17 -23.62 16.96
C VAL A 107 -34.73 -24.34 18.24
N GLN A 108 -34.07 -25.49 18.04
CA GLN A 108 -33.30 -26.15 19.07
C GLN A 108 -32.14 -25.24 19.46
N SER A 109 -32.12 -24.81 20.72
CA SER A 109 -30.99 -24.20 21.39
C SER A 109 -29.85 -25.22 21.45
N THR A 110 -28.89 -25.13 20.53
CA THR A 110 -27.57 -25.71 20.75
C THR A 110 -26.74 -24.67 21.49
N ASP A 111 -26.50 -24.94 22.76
CA ASP A 111 -25.48 -24.29 23.58
C ASP A 111 -24.13 -24.37 22.86
N VAL A 112 -23.76 -23.30 22.16
CA VAL A 112 -22.39 -23.09 21.71
C VAL A 112 -21.65 -22.44 22.85
N GLU A 113 -21.00 -23.32 23.60
CA GLU A 113 -19.88 -23.11 24.50
C GLU A 113 -19.09 -21.83 24.15
N THR A 114 -19.28 -20.81 24.97
CA THR A 114 -18.47 -19.59 25.06
C THR A 114 -17.03 -19.99 25.38
N ARG A 115 -16.28 -20.35 24.34
CA ARG A 115 -14.84 -20.57 24.44
C ARG A 115 -14.19 -19.21 24.64
N ALA A 116 -13.75 -18.97 25.86
CA ALA A 116 -13.02 -17.80 26.30
C ALA A 116 -12.00 -17.37 25.23
N ALA A 117 -12.25 -16.21 24.63
CA ALA A 117 -11.26 -15.49 23.86
C ALA A 117 -10.14 -15.13 24.83
N LYS A 118 -9.07 -15.93 24.77
CA LYS A 118 -7.80 -15.66 25.43
C LYS A 118 -7.30 -14.34 24.87
N SER A 119 -7.42 -13.30 25.69
CA SER A 119 -6.78 -11.99 25.52
C SER A 119 -5.29 -12.22 25.29
N ILE A 120 -4.88 -12.17 24.03
CA ILE A 120 -3.47 -12.08 23.64
C ILE A 120 -3.24 -10.58 23.47
N ALA A 121 -2.48 -10.04 24.41
CA ALA A 121 -2.09 -8.65 24.45
C ALA A 121 -1.36 -8.27 23.15
N SER A 122 -1.81 -7.16 22.56
CA SER A 122 -1.12 -6.41 21.54
C SER A 122 0.16 -5.82 22.14
N ASP A 123 1.32 -6.39 21.81
CA ASP A 123 2.64 -5.83 22.18
C ASP A 123 3.66 -5.87 21.01
N THR A 124 3.24 -6.18 19.79
CA THR A 124 4.16 -6.49 18.67
C THR A 124 4.38 -5.40 17.61
N VAL A 125 3.97 -4.15 17.82
CA VAL A 125 4.16 -3.09 16.79
C VAL A 125 5.45 -2.27 17.00
N THR A 126 6.14 -2.39 18.14
CA THR A 126 7.33 -1.56 18.42
C THR A 126 8.67 -2.25 18.11
N GLU A 127 8.70 -3.57 17.89
CA GLU A 127 9.97 -4.31 17.73
C GLU A 127 10.54 -4.25 16.29
N ASN A 128 9.71 -4.06 15.27
CA ASN A 128 10.21 -4.00 13.88
C ASN A 128 10.89 -2.66 13.52
N ALA A 129 10.57 -1.55 14.20
CA ALA A 129 11.21 -0.27 13.91
C ALA A 129 12.70 -0.24 14.33
N GLN A 130 13.08 -0.99 15.36
CA GLN A 130 14.48 -1.04 15.82
C GLN A 130 15.39 -1.93 14.95
N ALA A 131 14.83 -2.94 14.27
CA ALA A 131 15.59 -3.76 13.32
C ALA A 131 15.94 -2.96 12.06
N ASP A 132 15.01 -2.13 11.59
CA ASP A 132 15.21 -1.32 10.38
C ASP A 132 16.20 -0.16 10.60
N GLU A 133 16.24 0.43 11.80
CA GLU A 133 17.19 1.51 12.13
C GLU A 133 18.65 1.01 12.22
N ALA A 134 18.85 -0.25 12.63
CA ALA A 134 20.17 -0.87 12.71
C ALA A 134 20.80 -1.07 11.31
N ALA A 135 20.00 -1.42 10.30
CA ALA A 135 20.47 -1.62 8.94
C ALA A 135 20.95 -0.32 8.27
N ILE A 136 20.34 0.83 8.60
CA ILE A 136 20.75 2.14 8.05
C ILE A 136 22.06 2.62 8.71
N SER A 137 22.25 2.31 10.00
CA SER A 137 23.43 2.75 10.76
C SER A 137 24.72 2.04 10.33
N GLU A 138 24.64 0.78 9.89
CA GLU A 138 25.79 0.03 9.38
C GLU A 138 26.31 0.59 8.05
N ILE A 139 25.42 1.14 7.20
CA ILE A 139 25.81 1.77 5.93
C ILE A 139 26.57 3.09 6.17
N ALA A 140 26.41 3.75 7.33
CA ALA A 140 26.88 5.13 7.55
C ALA A 140 28.33 5.28 8.05
N GLN A 141 29.05 4.22 8.41
CA GLN A 141 30.28 4.33 9.22
C GLN A 141 31.61 3.86 8.61
N ASP A 142 31.72 3.57 7.30
CA ASP A 142 33.02 3.22 6.72
C ASP A 142 33.82 4.44 6.21
N ASP A 143 35.11 4.48 6.55
CA ASP A 143 35.98 5.65 6.58
C ASP A 143 36.51 6.08 5.19
N SER A 144 36.37 7.37 4.92
CA SER A 144 36.51 8.04 3.63
C SER A 144 37.97 8.31 3.24
N ALA A 145 38.66 7.32 2.66
CA ALA A 145 39.98 7.55 2.06
C ALA A 145 40.18 6.81 0.74
N GLY A 146 39.25 7.02 -0.19
CA GLY A 146 39.59 7.12 -1.60
C GLY A 146 38.99 6.07 -2.51
N LEU A 147 37.76 6.29 -2.97
CA LEU A 147 37.22 5.68 -4.19
C LEU A 147 36.07 6.55 -4.73
N VAL A 148 36.32 7.37 -5.76
CA VAL A 148 35.26 8.12 -6.48
C VAL A 148 34.21 7.18 -7.11
N GLY A 149 34.53 5.89 -7.28
CA GLY A 149 33.58 4.87 -7.72
C GLY A 149 32.64 4.36 -6.63
N ASP A 150 32.99 4.51 -5.35
CA ASP A 150 32.22 3.97 -4.22
C ASP A 150 30.97 4.82 -3.94
N ASP A 151 31.10 6.15 -4.05
CA ASP A 151 29.98 7.08 -3.84
C ASP A 151 28.81 6.81 -4.80
N ARG A 152 29.09 6.44 -6.05
CA ARG A 152 28.03 6.15 -7.04
C ARG A 152 27.31 4.85 -6.73
N VAL A 153 28.05 3.79 -6.41
CA VAL A 153 27.45 2.49 -6.04
C VAL A 153 26.55 2.67 -4.82
N ARG A 154 27.04 3.37 -3.79
CA ARG A 154 26.28 3.65 -2.58
C ARG A 154 25.06 4.54 -2.83
N PHE A 155 25.14 5.52 -3.74
CA PHE A 155 23.97 6.31 -4.16
C PHE A 155 22.90 5.42 -4.80
N ASP A 156 23.30 4.54 -5.74
CA ASP A 156 22.37 3.64 -6.43
C ASP A 156 21.74 2.61 -5.45
N GLU A 157 22.52 2.10 -4.49
CA GLU A 157 22.03 1.24 -3.41
C GLU A 157 20.97 1.94 -2.53
N LEU A 158 21.17 3.22 -2.20
CA LEU A 158 20.19 3.99 -1.43
C LEU A 158 18.89 4.20 -2.21
N LEU A 159 18.95 4.44 -3.52
CA LEU A 159 17.76 4.53 -4.36
C LEU A 159 17.01 3.20 -4.44
N GLN A 160 17.73 2.08 -4.61
CA GLN A 160 17.14 0.74 -4.63
C GLN A 160 16.56 0.36 -3.26
N SER A 161 17.22 0.75 -2.17
CA SER A 161 16.71 0.59 -0.81
C SER A 161 15.39 1.36 -0.63
N ALA A 162 15.36 2.63 -1.04
CA ALA A 162 14.15 3.44 -0.98
C ALA A 162 12.98 2.81 -1.75
N ARG A 163 13.25 2.33 -2.97
CA ARG A 163 12.23 1.66 -3.79
C ARG A 163 11.67 0.40 -3.13
N ARG A 164 12.54 -0.50 -2.67
CA ARG A 164 12.12 -1.73 -1.98
C ARG A 164 11.31 -1.44 -0.72
N ALA A 165 11.72 -0.41 0.03
CA ALA A 165 11.01 0.04 1.21
C ALA A 165 9.62 0.58 0.86
N THR A 166 9.48 1.38 -0.21
CA THR A 166 8.18 1.82 -0.73
C THR A 166 7.30 0.64 -1.14
N ASP A 167 7.83 -0.32 -1.90
CA ASP A 167 7.09 -1.51 -2.35
C ASP A 167 6.61 -2.35 -1.15
N SER A 168 7.40 -2.38 -0.08
CA SER A 168 7.10 -3.08 1.19
C SER A 168 6.28 -2.25 2.19
N LYS A 169 5.79 -1.06 1.80
CA LYS A 169 5.03 -0.12 2.65
C LYS A 169 5.80 0.39 3.89
N GLN A 170 7.12 0.32 3.87
CA GLN A 170 8.01 0.83 4.91
C GLN A 170 8.38 2.30 4.61
N PHE A 171 7.39 3.19 4.62
CA PHE A 171 7.56 4.57 4.15
C PHE A 171 8.61 5.37 4.93
N SER A 172 8.77 5.12 6.24
CA SER A 172 9.82 5.75 7.04
C SER A 172 11.21 5.34 6.58
N LEU A 173 11.44 4.05 6.30
CA LEU A 173 12.72 3.56 5.77
C LEU A 173 13.01 4.13 4.37
N ALA A 174 11.98 4.22 3.53
CA ALA A 174 12.08 4.83 2.21
C ALA A 174 12.52 6.31 2.33
N GLU A 175 11.89 7.07 3.22
CA GLU A 175 12.23 8.47 3.49
C GLU A 175 13.68 8.62 3.96
N HIS A 176 14.13 7.81 4.92
CA HIS A 176 15.51 7.85 5.40
C HIS A 176 16.53 7.57 4.27
N SER A 177 16.27 6.56 3.45
CA SER A 177 17.11 6.22 2.30
C SER A 177 17.16 7.35 1.27
N LEU A 178 16.01 8.00 1.00
CA LEU A 178 15.92 9.14 0.09
C LEU A 178 16.67 10.37 0.60
N ILE A 179 16.60 10.68 1.91
CA ILE A 179 17.36 11.77 2.51
C ILE A 179 18.87 11.52 2.37
N ALA A 180 19.33 10.30 2.63
CA ALA A 180 20.72 9.92 2.45
C ALA A 180 21.16 10.04 0.98
N ALA A 181 20.38 9.50 0.04
CA ALA A 181 20.66 9.60 -1.39
C ALA A 181 20.71 11.05 -1.86
N ARG A 182 19.78 11.90 -1.38
CA ARG A 182 19.77 13.34 -1.67
C ARG A 182 21.05 14.04 -1.24
N ASN A 183 21.59 13.69 -0.07
CA ASN A 183 22.83 14.28 0.44
C ASN A 183 24.07 13.83 -0.34
N MET A 184 23.99 12.70 -1.06
CA MET A 184 25.06 12.16 -1.89
C MET A 184 24.97 12.61 -3.36
N ALA A 185 23.79 13.02 -3.82
CA ALA A 185 23.59 13.52 -5.17
C ALA A 185 24.50 14.72 -5.46
N ASN A 186 25.30 14.62 -6.53
CA ASN A 186 26.27 15.61 -6.95
C ASN A 186 25.93 16.25 -8.31
N SER A 187 24.88 15.75 -8.98
CA SER A 187 24.44 16.23 -10.28
C SER A 187 22.92 16.48 -10.32
N GLU A 188 22.48 17.37 -11.21
CA GLU A 188 21.05 17.65 -11.41
C GLU A 188 20.25 16.39 -11.79
N SER A 189 20.86 15.49 -12.57
CA SER A 189 20.26 14.21 -12.94
C SER A 189 20.03 13.28 -11.74
N GLU A 190 20.98 13.23 -10.79
CA GLU A 190 20.85 12.44 -9.56
C GLU A 190 19.79 13.04 -8.63
N PHE A 191 19.74 14.36 -8.47
CA PHE A 191 18.66 15.01 -7.74
C PHE A 191 17.30 14.67 -8.35
N ALA A 192 17.17 14.72 -9.68
CA ALA A 192 15.93 14.35 -10.35
C ALA A 192 15.54 12.87 -10.13
N GLN A 193 16.50 11.95 -10.02
CA GLN A 193 16.24 10.54 -9.67
C GLN A 193 15.68 10.41 -8.25
N VAL A 194 16.30 11.09 -7.28
CA VAL A 194 15.82 11.11 -5.88
C VAL A 194 14.40 11.66 -5.80
N GLU A 195 14.13 12.81 -6.44
CA GLU A 195 12.80 13.43 -6.42
C GLU A 195 11.73 12.54 -7.05
N ARG A 196 12.03 11.85 -8.17
CA ARG A 196 11.09 10.90 -8.79
C ARG A 196 10.70 9.77 -7.84
N ILE A 197 11.67 9.16 -7.15
CA ILE A 197 11.39 8.06 -6.21
C ILE A 197 10.66 8.60 -4.97
N ALA A 198 10.98 9.81 -4.51
CA ALA A 198 10.27 10.46 -3.42
C ALA A 198 8.80 10.72 -3.77
N GLU A 199 8.53 11.28 -4.95
CA GLU A 199 7.18 11.54 -5.45
C GLU A 199 6.39 10.22 -5.60
N PHE A 200 7.03 9.19 -6.17
CA PHE A 200 6.45 7.85 -6.27
C PHE A 200 6.07 7.28 -4.89
N SER A 201 6.99 7.32 -3.93
CA SER A 201 6.76 6.85 -2.57
C SER A 201 5.59 7.59 -1.90
N GLN A 202 5.49 8.91 -2.12
CA GLN A 202 4.38 9.70 -1.63
C GLN A 202 3.04 9.25 -2.22
N TYR A 203 2.95 9.01 -3.54
CA TYR A 203 1.72 8.53 -4.15
C TYR A 203 1.31 7.13 -3.67
N VAL A 204 2.28 6.24 -3.43
CA VAL A 204 2.02 4.92 -2.85
C VAL A 204 1.53 5.03 -1.40
N ALA A 205 2.16 5.88 -0.59
CA ALA A 205 1.72 6.13 0.79
C ALA A 205 0.30 6.69 0.85
N GLU A 206 -0.02 7.63 -0.04
CA GLU A 206 -1.36 8.20 -0.19
C GLU A 206 -2.41 7.16 -0.61
N PHE A 207 -2.02 6.22 -1.48
CA PHE A 207 -2.89 5.09 -1.82
C PHE A 207 -3.21 4.22 -0.60
N TRP A 208 -2.20 3.84 0.19
CA TRP A 208 -2.41 3.02 1.38
C TRP A 208 -3.20 3.75 2.47
N ARG A 209 -3.01 5.06 2.62
CA ARG A 209 -3.87 5.88 3.48
C ARG A 209 -5.33 5.82 3.03
N ALA A 210 -5.60 5.95 1.74
CA ALA A 210 -6.96 5.83 1.20
C ALA A 210 -7.55 4.43 1.43
N PHE A 211 -6.74 3.38 1.33
CA PHE A 211 -7.16 2.02 1.69
C PHE A 211 -7.55 1.91 3.18
N ASP A 212 -6.70 2.39 4.09
CA ASP A 212 -6.97 2.35 5.53
C ASP A 212 -8.21 3.16 5.92
N GLU A 213 -8.40 4.33 5.30
CA GLU A 213 -9.60 5.16 5.48
C GLU A 213 -10.85 4.48 4.94
N SER A 214 -10.76 3.75 3.81
CA SER A 214 -11.86 2.95 3.27
C SER A 214 -12.29 1.84 4.24
N LEU A 215 -11.34 1.21 4.93
CA LEU A 215 -11.65 0.12 5.87
C LEU A 215 -12.57 0.55 7.02
N GLN A 216 -12.49 1.81 7.45
CA GLN A 216 -13.25 2.34 8.60
C GLN A 216 -14.77 2.39 8.36
N ASP A 217 -15.22 2.48 7.11
CA ASP A 217 -16.64 2.53 6.74
C ASP A 217 -17.08 1.34 5.88
N LEU A 218 -16.24 0.31 5.79
CA LEU A 218 -16.45 -0.82 4.91
C LEU A 218 -17.43 -1.86 5.50
N GLU A 219 -17.53 -1.96 6.82
CA GLU A 219 -18.42 -2.92 7.49
C GLU A 219 -19.90 -2.68 7.11
N GLY A 220 -20.60 -3.77 6.77
CA GLY A 220 -22.01 -3.74 6.37
C GLY A 220 -22.26 -3.24 4.95
N THR A 221 -21.21 -3.06 4.14
CA THR A 221 -21.33 -2.57 2.77
C THR A 221 -21.09 -3.66 1.73
N GLU A 222 -21.73 -3.50 0.56
CA GLU A 222 -21.54 -4.38 -0.59
C GLU A 222 -20.35 -3.89 -1.42
N ILE A 223 -19.47 -4.81 -1.82
CA ILE A 223 -18.35 -4.57 -2.74
C ILE A 223 -18.47 -5.46 -3.97
N GLN A 224 -17.96 -4.97 -5.10
CA GLN A 224 -17.89 -5.72 -6.36
C GLN A 224 -16.45 -6.14 -6.64
N HIS A 225 -16.24 -7.43 -6.86
CA HIS A 225 -14.94 -8.01 -7.21
C HIS A 225 -15.15 -9.14 -8.22
N ASP A 226 -14.44 -9.10 -9.35
CA ASP A 226 -14.61 -10.05 -10.46
C ASP A 226 -16.08 -10.26 -10.89
N GLY A 227 -16.85 -9.16 -10.92
CA GLY A 227 -18.28 -9.19 -11.29
C GLY A 227 -19.20 -9.86 -10.26
N ARG A 228 -18.66 -10.30 -9.11
CA ARG A 228 -19.43 -10.83 -7.98
C ARG A 228 -19.68 -9.73 -6.96
N ARG A 229 -20.87 -9.77 -6.37
CA ARG A 229 -21.25 -8.91 -5.25
C ARG A 229 -21.03 -9.65 -3.95
N MET A 230 -20.24 -9.05 -3.06
CA MET A 230 -19.91 -9.61 -1.77
C MET A 230 -20.25 -8.61 -0.67
N MET A 231 -20.67 -9.09 0.49
CA MET A 231 -21.00 -8.24 1.63
C MET A 231 -19.85 -8.26 2.63
N VAL A 232 -19.33 -7.11 3.01
CA VAL A 232 -18.34 -7.03 4.10
C VAL A 232 -19.08 -7.15 5.43
N VAL A 233 -18.82 -8.24 6.16
CA VAL A 233 -19.51 -8.56 7.42
C VAL A 233 -18.86 -7.89 8.60
N SER A 234 -17.52 -7.83 8.65
CA SER A 234 -16.80 -7.16 9.73
C SER A 234 -15.40 -6.78 9.29
N VAL A 235 -14.90 -5.65 9.78
CA VAL A 235 -13.49 -5.24 9.63
C VAL A 235 -12.83 -5.26 11.01
N ARG A 236 -11.70 -5.94 11.11
CA ARG A 236 -10.89 -6.03 12.34
C ARG A 236 -9.50 -5.47 12.06
N GLN A 237 -8.70 -5.32 13.11
CA GLN A 237 -7.34 -4.78 13.01
C GLN A 237 -6.42 -5.60 12.10
N GLU A 238 -6.63 -6.93 12.02
CA GLU A 238 -5.74 -7.84 11.28
C GLU A 238 -6.34 -8.32 9.96
N GLY A 239 -7.61 -8.00 9.68
CA GLY A 239 -8.26 -8.52 8.49
C GLY A 239 -9.75 -8.20 8.36
N ILE A 240 -10.36 -8.82 7.35
CA ILE A 240 -11.73 -8.57 6.92
C ILE A 240 -12.49 -9.89 6.79
N THR A 241 -13.77 -9.89 7.19
CA THR A 241 -14.69 -11.00 6.91
C THR A 241 -15.64 -10.59 5.80
N ILE A 242 -15.64 -11.34 4.71
CA ILE A 242 -16.45 -11.12 3.51
C ILE A 242 -17.43 -12.27 3.38
N ARG A 243 -18.70 -11.96 3.13
CA ARG A 243 -19.73 -12.94 2.77
C ARG A 243 -19.86 -13.03 1.26
N ASP A 244 -19.56 -14.21 0.71
CA ASP A 244 -19.75 -14.56 -0.70
C ASP A 244 -20.65 -15.79 -0.78
N GLN A 245 -21.67 -15.75 -1.64
CA GLN A 245 -22.64 -16.85 -1.83
C GLN A 245 -23.24 -17.43 -0.52
N GLY A 246 -23.43 -16.59 0.49
CA GLY A 246 -23.99 -16.98 1.80
C GLY A 246 -22.98 -17.59 2.78
N GLN A 247 -21.71 -17.74 2.39
CA GLN A 247 -20.63 -18.20 3.26
C GLN A 247 -19.76 -17.03 3.71
N ASN A 248 -19.30 -17.05 4.96
CA ASN A 248 -18.37 -16.04 5.48
C ASN A 248 -16.93 -16.54 5.32
N HIS A 249 -16.08 -15.74 4.70
CA HIS A 249 -14.64 -15.98 4.54
C HIS A 249 -13.87 -14.88 5.26
N GLY A 250 -12.91 -15.27 6.10
CA GLY A 250 -11.96 -14.34 6.72
C GLY A 250 -10.69 -14.26 5.88
N TYR A 251 -10.18 -13.05 5.68
CA TYR A 251 -8.91 -12.79 4.99
C TYR A 251 -8.07 -11.86 5.87
N ALA A 252 -6.80 -12.19 6.07
CA ALA A 252 -5.84 -11.21 6.59
C ALA A 252 -5.56 -10.13 5.52
N PHE A 253 -5.12 -8.94 5.92
CA PHE A 253 -4.90 -7.85 4.96
C PHE A 253 -3.77 -8.11 3.96
N ASP A 254 -2.78 -8.92 4.34
CA ASP A 254 -1.70 -9.40 3.48
C ASP A 254 -2.12 -10.57 2.56
N GLU A 255 -3.25 -11.23 2.86
CA GLU A 255 -3.85 -12.27 2.01
C GLU A 255 -4.83 -11.71 0.97
N LEU A 256 -5.16 -10.42 1.03
CA LEU A 256 -6.05 -9.80 0.05
C LEU A 256 -5.39 -9.77 -1.33
N SER A 257 -6.15 -10.15 -2.35
CA SER A 257 -5.69 -9.99 -3.74
C SER A 257 -5.46 -8.51 -4.05
N PRO A 258 -4.48 -8.16 -4.90
CA PRO A 258 -4.23 -6.77 -5.25
C PRO A 258 -5.46 -6.07 -5.85
N GLU A 259 -6.28 -6.79 -6.62
CA GLU A 259 -7.55 -6.28 -7.15
C GLU A 259 -8.54 -5.94 -6.03
N MET A 260 -8.59 -6.72 -4.95
CA MET A 260 -9.44 -6.42 -3.80
C MET A 260 -8.94 -5.17 -3.06
N VAL A 261 -7.64 -5.05 -2.84
CA VAL A 261 -7.02 -3.86 -2.23
C VAL A 261 -7.38 -2.61 -3.03
N LEU A 262 -7.24 -2.68 -4.36
CA LEU A 262 -7.63 -1.61 -5.27
C LEU A 262 -9.12 -1.29 -5.20
N THR A 263 -10.00 -2.30 -5.21
CA THR A 263 -11.46 -2.11 -5.07
C THR A 263 -11.81 -1.39 -3.76
N ILE A 264 -11.17 -1.76 -2.65
CA ILE A 264 -11.41 -1.14 -1.35
C ILE A 264 -10.92 0.32 -1.36
N ALA A 265 -9.68 0.57 -1.82
CA ALA A 265 -9.12 1.93 -1.90
C ALA A 265 -9.95 2.85 -2.82
N ASN A 266 -10.48 2.31 -3.92
CA ASN A 266 -11.27 3.06 -4.90
C ASN A 266 -12.56 3.68 -4.33
N ARG A 267 -13.03 3.24 -3.17
CA ARG A 267 -14.18 3.87 -2.50
C ARG A 267 -13.89 5.29 -2.02
N ARG A 268 -12.63 5.58 -1.66
CA ARG A 268 -12.19 6.91 -1.24
C ARG A 268 -11.76 7.77 -2.41
N PHE A 269 -11.38 7.15 -3.53
CA PHE A 269 -11.04 7.85 -4.74
C PHE A 269 -12.27 8.29 -5.52
N SER A 270 -12.25 9.53 -5.96
CA SER A 270 -13.20 10.01 -6.96
C SER A 270 -12.83 9.45 -8.33
N GLN A 271 -13.78 9.41 -9.27
CA GLN A 271 -13.50 9.08 -10.67
C GLN A 271 -12.85 10.28 -11.39
N THR A 272 -11.76 10.79 -10.83
CA THR A 272 -11.01 11.91 -11.36
C THR A 272 -9.64 11.45 -11.86
N ALA A 273 -9.09 12.20 -12.80
CA ALA A 273 -7.75 11.99 -13.33
C ALA A 273 -6.66 12.02 -12.25
N SER A 274 -6.83 12.84 -11.20
CA SER A 274 -5.87 12.86 -10.08
C SER A 274 -5.84 11.52 -9.34
N SER A 275 -7.00 10.85 -9.21
CA SER A 275 -7.07 9.53 -8.62
C SER A 275 -6.41 8.43 -9.46
N ASP A 276 -6.26 8.62 -10.78
CA ASP A 276 -5.50 7.68 -11.62
C ASP A 276 -4.01 7.67 -11.26
N VAL A 277 -3.45 8.77 -10.75
CA VAL A 277 -2.03 8.84 -10.35
C VAL A 277 -1.73 7.92 -9.18
N PHE A 278 -2.52 7.99 -8.10
CA PHE A 278 -2.37 7.13 -6.91
C PHE A 278 -2.58 5.66 -7.26
N ARG A 279 -3.61 5.35 -8.08
CA ARG A 279 -3.88 3.98 -8.55
C ARG A 279 -2.73 3.45 -9.40
N GLY A 280 -2.20 4.26 -10.31
CA GLY A 280 -1.04 3.91 -11.12
C GLY A 280 0.21 3.66 -10.28
N ALA A 281 0.44 4.46 -9.24
CA ALA A 281 1.56 4.28 -8.32
C ALA A 281 1.48 2.95 -7.57
N TYR A 282 0.33 2.62 -6.99
CA TYR A 282 0.12 1.29 -6.38
C TYR A 282 0.27 0.15 -7.40
N MET A 283 -0.30 0.29 -8.60
CA MET A 283 -0.17 -0.75 -9.62
C MET A 283 1.28 -0.99 -10.03
N ALA A 284 2.14 0.03 -9.96
CA ALA A 284 3.57 -0.09 -10.25
C ALA A 284 4.38 -0.79 -9.14
N THR A 285 3.83 -0.93 -7.92
CA THR A 285 4.46 -1.72 -6.85
C THR A 285 4.03 -3.20 -6.87
N VAL A 286 3.07 -3.57 -7.71
CA VAL A 286 2.43 -4.89 -7.73
C VAL A 286 2.68 -5.56 -9.10
N PRO A 287 3.55 -6.59 -9.16
CA PRO A 287 3.91 -7.26 -10.42
C PRO A 287 2.71 -7.78 -11.23
N GLU A 288 1.64 -8.22 -10.56
CA GLU A 288 0.45 -8.83 -11.16
C GLU A 288 -0.32 -7.88 -12.09
N PHE A 289 -0.27 -6.57 -11.85
CA PHE A 289 -0.91 -5.60 -12.75
C PHE A 289 -0.11 -5.36 -14.02
N GLY A 290 1.21 -5.52 -13.96
CA GLY A 290 2.15 -5.18 -15.02
C GLY A 290 2.29 -3.67 -15.22
N GLU A 291 3.49 -3.25 -15.64
CA GLU A 291 3.85 -1.84 -15.81
C GLU A 291 2.98 -1.09 -16.83
N LEU A 292 2.46 -1.81 -17.83
CA LEU A 292 1.61 -1.24 -18.88
C LEU A 292 0.32 -0.63 -18.31
N LYS A 293 -0.28 -1.24 -17.29
CA LYS A 293 -1.52 -0.72 -16.67
C LYS A 293 -1.26 0.56 -15.88
N ALA A 294 -0.19 0.57 -15.08
CA ALA A 294 0.23 1.77 -14.35
C ALA A 294 0.50 2.94 -15.30
N ARG A 295 1.26 2.67 -16.37
CA ARG A 295 1.56 3.67 -17.40
C ARG A 295 0.31 4.19 -18.12
N GLN A 296 -0.66 3.32 -18.40
CA GLN A 296 -1.92 3.74 -19.01
C GLN A 296 -2.70 4.71 -18.12
N LEU A 297 -2.77 4.46 -16.81
CA LEU A 297 -3.43 5.35 -15.86
C LEU A 297 -2.75 6.73 -15.80
N TRP A 298 -1.42 6.75 -15.75
CA TRP A 298 -0.65 7.99 -15.77
C TRP A 298 -0.83 8.78 -17.06
N ARG A 299 -0.79 8.13 -18.23
CA ARG A 299 -1.07 8.81 -19.51
C ARG A 299 -2.48 9.39 -19.56
N ASN A 300 -3.48 8.67 -19.04
CA ASN A 300 -4.85 9.19 -18.92
C ASN A 300 -4.88 10.43 -18.02
N ALA A 301 -4.24 10.37 -16.84
CA ALA A 301 -4.14 11.51 -15.93
C ALA A 301 -3.50 12.74 -16.59
N ARG A 302 -2.37 12.54 -17.28
CA ARG A 302 -1.63 13.59 -18.00
C ARG A 302 -2.47 14.19 -19.12
N SER A 303 -3.18 13.37 -19.88
CA SER A 303 -4.08 13.84 -20.95
C SER A 303 -5.24 14.70 -20.42
N ALA A 304 -5.62 14.51 -19.16
CA ALA A 304 -6.61 15.32 -18.46
C ALA A 304 -6.01 16.55 -17.74
N GLY A 305 -4.72 16.84 -17.95
CA GLY A 305 -4.03 18.00 -17.38
C GLY A 305 -3.55 17.83 -15.94
N VAL A 306 -3.43 16.59 -15.46
CA VAL A 306 -2.83 16.31 -14.15
C VAL A 306 -1.31 16.20 -14.32
N GLU A 307 -0.59 17.02 -13.57
CA GLU A 307 0.87 16.98 -13.46
C GLU A 307 1.26 16.03 -12.31
N PHE A 308 2.18 15.10 -12.57
CA PHE A 308 2.74 14.16 -11.59
C PHE A 308 4.23 13.90 -11.88
N GLY A 309 4.92 14.95 -12.33
CA GLY A 309 6.34 14.87 -12.67
C GLY A 309 6.65 13.82 -13.75
N ASP A 310 7.74 13.08 -13.51
CA ASP A 310 8.34 12.13 -14.44
C ASP A 310 8.19 10.67 -13.99
N LEU A 311 7.09 10.31 -13.30
CA LEU A 311 6.87 8.94 -12.82
C LEU A 311 6.96 7.87 -13.91
N GLU A 312 6.56 8.18 -15.15
CA GLU A 312 6.64 7.23 -16.27
C GLU A 312 8.08 6.74 -16.52
N ARG A 313 9.08 7.60 -16.26
CA ARG A 313 10.49 7.27 -16.43
C ARG A 313 10.99 6.29 -15.36
N LEU A 314 10.36 6.28 -14.18
CA LEU A 314 10.70 5.33 -13.10
C LEU A 314 10.50 3.87 -13.54
N LEU A 315 9.55 3.62 -14.44
CA LEU A 315 9.30 2.26 -14.97
C LEU A 315 10.35 1.82 -15.98
N GLU A 316 11.13 2.74 -16.55
CA GLU A 316 12.15 2.43 -17.56
C GLU A 316 13.53 2.22 -16.93
N GLU A 317 13.68 2.65 -15.68
CA GLU A 317 14.94 2.60 -14.91
C GLU A 317 15.05 1.32 -14.05
N GLN A 318 14.17 0.32 -14.27
CA GLN A 318 14.16 -0.97 -13.57
C GLN A 318 15.03 -2.05 -14.24
#